data_AF-A0A520CAY0-F1
#
_entry.id   AF-A0A520CAY0-F1
#
_cell.length_a   1.000
_cell.length_b   1.000
_cell.length_c   1.000
_cell.angle_alpha   90.00
_cell.angle_beta   90.00
_cell.angle_gamma   90.00
#
_symmetry.space_group_name_H-M   'P 1'
#
loop_
_entity.id
_entity.type
_entity.pdbx_description
1 polymer ?
#
loop_
_entity_poly.entity_id
_entity_poly.type
_entity_poly.pdbx_seq_one_letter_code
_entity_poly.pdbx_strand_id
1 'polypeptide(L)'
;MELKKQSYLFNFYTAILLGLLLCCLSVKAQKIDTPANNDLNEAVLIKDLQQANIDSLVKIKLQQELKAAVGNTKKTAELEATLRKIERQDSLRKVAQLKEIESLKKTTKGFPVVLNVDTLFYIYTRTGSFDAKERAQAISDKIKRIYEDAFYNPDSLRINSLNDNHDIIYKKNLIVLTIANLDGLWFGKSNIALANDYLKTIKNSVAEERQSHSLINWLKRIGLSLLIVLVIVCFIKIINYLFRKTANYIIHHKALFENGLRVKKTQILTSTYLEGIFLKINSVIKIIVIVLIIYLSLPLLFSIFPETEGWTNTLLKWILSPLRTAGAAFVNYLPDLFTVIVVYFIFKYILKANFS
;
A
#
# COMPACT_ATOMS: atom_id res chain seq x y z
N MET A 1 -20.33 28.40 -40.77
CA MET A 1 -20.40 27.38 -39.70
C MET A 1 -19.12 27.33 -38.85
N GLU A 2 -17.99 27.86 -39.32
CA GLU A 2 -16.71 27.83 -38.59
C GLU A 2 -16.58 28.84 -37.45
N LEU A 3 -17.20 30.02 -37.55
CA LEU A 3 -17.13 31.06 -36.52
C LEU A 3 -17.76 30.65 -35.17
N LYS A 4 -18.80 29.80 -35.19
CA LYS A 4 -19.39 29.26 -33.95
C LYS A 4 -18.45 28.27 -33.25
N LYS A 5 -17.69 27.47 -34.00
CA LYS A 5 -16.80 26.44 -33.45
C LYS A 5 -15.58 27.04 -32.75
N GLN A 6 -15.08 28.17 -33.24
CA GLN A 6 -13.99 28.92 -32.60
C GLN A 6 -14.43 29.57 -31.27
N SER A 7 -15.66 30.07 -31.19
CA SER A 7 -16.20 30.67 -29.96
C SER A 7 -16.38 29.64 -28.84
N TYR A 8 -16.81 28.42 -29.15
CA TYR A 8 -16.91 27.34 -28.14
C TYR A 8 -15.55 26.86 -27.63
N LEU A 9 -14.52 26.79 -28.50
CA LEU A 9 -13.17 26.44 -28.08
C LEU A 9 -12.57 27.55 -27.20
N PHE A 10 -12.76 28.82 -27.55
CA PHE A 10 -12.28 29.95 -26.75
C PHE A 10 -12.94 29.97 -25.35
N ASN A 11 -14.25 29.76 -25.27
CA ASN A 11 -14.98 29.71 -24.00
C ASN A 11 -14.62 28.48 -23.14
N PHE A 12 -14.17 27.39 -23.76
CA PHE A 12 -13.70 26.20 -23.05
C PHE A 12 -12.31 26.43 -22.42
N TYR A 13 -11.38 27.07 -23.16
CA TYR A 13 -10.06 27.41 -22.63
C TYR A 13 -10.12 28.50 -21.55
N THR A 14 -11.01 29.50 -21.66
CA THR A 14 -11.18 30.51 -20.63
C THR A 14 -11.81 29.94 -19.35
N ALA A 15 -12.74 28.98 -19.45
CA ALA A 15 -13.29 28.28 -18.29
C ALA A 15 -12.25 27.41 -17.57
N ILE A 16 -11.34 26.74 -18.31
CA ILE A 16 -10.24 25.96 -17.73
C ILE A 16 -9.21 26.88 -17.08
N LEU A 17 -8.89 28.03 -17.69
CA LEU A 17 -7.97 29.01 -17.12
C LEU A 17 -8.54 29.65 -15.85
N LEU A 18 -9.84 29.95 -15.81
CA LEU A 18 -10.53 30.48 -14.63
C LEU A 18 -10.60 29.42 -13.51
N GLY A 19 -10.79 28.15 -13.85
CA GLY A 19 -10.74 27.02 -12.90
C GLY A 19 -9.35 26.79 -12.30
N LEU A 20 -8.29 26.94 -13.11
CA LEU A 20 -6.90 26.90 -12.64
C LEU A 20 -6.53 28.10 -11.74
N LEU A 21 -7.08 29.28 -12.04
CA LEU A 21 -6.84 30.49 -11.23
C LEU A 21 -7.60 30.47 -9.89
N LEU A 22 -8.80 29.87 -9.85
CA LEU A 22 -9.57 29.66 -8.61
C LEU A 22 -8.96 28.55 -7.71
N CYS A 23 -8.22 27.60 -8.29
CA CYS A 23 -7.52 26.56 -7.51
C CYS A 23 -6.27 27.11 -6.77
N CYS A 24 -5.68 28.20 -7.26
CA CYS A 24 -4.52 28.85 -6.63
C CYS A 24 -4.84 29.79 -5.46
N LEU A 25 -6.11 30.15 -5.23
CA LEU A 25 -6.50 31.10 -4.17
C LEU A 25 -6.94 30.45 -2.84
N SER A 26 -6.79 29.14 -2.71
CA SER A 26 -7.00 28.46 -1.42
C SER A 26 -5.69 28.19 -0.67
N VAL A 27 -4.80 29.19 -0.61
CA VAL A 27 -3.81 29.22 0.49
C VAL A 27 -4.55 29.75 1.70
N LYS A 28 -5.23 28.85 2.44
CA LYS A 28 -5.58 29.13 3.82
C LYS A 28 -4.28 29.45 4.55
N ALA A 29 -4.17 30.68 5.04
CA ALA A 29 -3.19 31.05 6.04
C ALA A 29 -3.26 30.02 7.17
N GLN A 30 -2.21 29.21 7.29
CA GLN A 30 -2.10 28.24 8.36
C GLN A 30 -1.81 29.03 9.62
N LYS A 31 -2.82 29.08 10.49
CA LYS A 31 -2.72 29.60 11.84
C LYS A 31 -1.58 28.85 12.54
N ILE A 32 -0.50 29.57 12.87
CA ILE A 32 0.62 29.05 13.65
C ILE A 32 0.11 28.97 15.09
N ASP A 33 -0.55 27.86 15.42
CA ASP A 33 -0.94 27.57 16.80
C ASP A 33 0.26 26.88 17.51
N THR A 34 0.88 27.64 18.41
CA THR A 34 1.49 27.21 19.70
C THR A 34 2.77 26.32 19.73
N PRO A 35 3.91 26.71 19.16
CA PRO A 35 5.20 26.05 19.44
C PRO A 35 5.71 26.31 20.87
N ALA A 36 5.52 27.52 21.40
CA ALA A 36 6.17 27.98 22.64
C ALA A 36 5.83 27.16 23.90
N ASN A 37 4.59 26.66 24.03
CA ASN A 37 4.19 25.90 25.23
C ASN A 37 4.76 24.47 25.23
N ASN A 38 4.84 23.81 24.08
CA ASN A 38 5.43 22.47 23.98
C ASN A 38 6.95 22.52 24.20
N ASP A 39 7.62 23.59 23.73
CA ASP A 39 9.05 23.81 23.96
C ASP A 39 9.40 23.95 25.45
N LEU A 40 8.60 24.74 26.18
CA LEU A 40 8.76 24.92 27.62
C LEU A 40 8.53 23.61 28.39
N ASN A 41 7.48 22.87 28.05
CA ASN A 41 7.14 21.63 28.73
C ASN A 41 8.19 20.53 28.48
N GLU A 42 8.67 20.39 27.25
CA GLU A 42 9.77 19.47 26.93
C GLU A 42 11.07 19.85 27.65
N ALA A 43 11.37 21.15 27.80
CA ALA A 43 12.54 21.60 28.56
C ALA A 43 12.44 21.21 30.05
N VAL A 44 11.24 21.25 30.64
CA VAL A 44 10.98 20.76 32.00
C VAL A 44 11.26 19.25 32.10
N LEU A 45 10.81 18.45 31.13
CA LEU A 45 11.12 17.01 31.12
C LEU A 45 12.63 16.72 31.04
N ILE A 46 13.35 17.46 30.20
CA ILE A 46 14.81 17.32 30.05
C ILE A 46 15.50 17.63 31.39
N LYS A 47 15.07 18.70 32.07
CA LYS A 47 15.60 19.06 33.39
C LYS A 47 15.34 17.96 34.42
N ASP A 48 14.14 17.40 34.45
CA ASP A 48 13.79 16.34 35.39
C ASP A 48 14.61 15.06 35.14
N LEU A 49 14.87 14.73 33.87
CA LEU A 49 15.76 13.64 33.48
C LEU A 49 17.20 13.86 33.98
N GLN A 50 17.75 15.06 33.82
CA GLN A 50 19.08 15.41 34.34
C GLN A 50 19.14 15.27 35.86
N GLN A 51 18.12 15.76 36.56
CA GLN A 51 18.03 15.62 38.01
C GLN A 51 17.96 14.16 38.45
N ALA A 52 17.19 13.32 37.75
CA ALA A 52 17.11 11.89 38.04
C ALA A 52 18.47 11.18 37.89
N ASN A 53 19.27 11.57 36.88
CA ASN A 53 20.62 11.05 36.71
C ASN A 53 21.54 11.47 37.87
N ILE A 54 21.46 12.72 38.32
CA ILE A 54 22.21 13.20 39.50
C ILE A 54 21.80 12.42 40.75
N ASP A 55 20.51 12.25 40.98
CA ASP A 55 19.99 11.57 42.17
C ASP A 55 20.38 10.08 42.17
N SER A 56 20.46 9.43 41.02
CA SER A 56 20.98 8.06 40.88
C SER A 56 22.44 7.96 41.34
N LEU A 57 23.29 8.91 40.94
CA LEU A 57 24.68 8.98 41.40
C LEU A 57 24.78 9.23 42.91
N VAL A 58 23.94 10.13 43.43
CA VAL A 58 23.86 10.41 44.87
C VAL A 58 23.44 9.16 45.65
N LYS A 59 22.45 8.40 45.15
CA LYS A 59 22.04 7.12 45.76
C LYS A 59 23.17 6.11 45.83
N ILE A 60 23.93 5.95 44.74
CA ILE A 60 25.09 5.04 44.72
C ILE A 60 26.10 5.45 45.80
N LYS A 61 26.40 6.74 45.93
CA LYS A 61 27.31 7.25 46.97
C LYS A 61 26.76 7.01 48.38
N LEU A 62 25.48 7.33 48.63
CA LEU A 62 24.84 7.10 49.93
C LEU A 62 24.80 5.61 50.30
N GLN A 63 24.60 4.72 49.32
CA GLN A 63 24.66 3.28 49.53
C GLN A 63 26.07 2.80 49.88
N GLN A 64 27.11 3.38 49.29
CA GLN A 64 28.50 3.11 49.65
C GLN A 64 28.81 3.60 51.07
N GLU A 65 28.37 4.81 51.43
CA GLU A 65 28.53 5.36 52.78
C GLU A 65 27.78 4.53 53.83
N LEU A 66 26.60 4.02 53.50
CA LEU A 66 25.83 3.14 54.37
C LEU A 66 26.57 1.82 54.65
N LYS A 67 27.21 1.23 53.62
CA LYS A 67 28.05 0.04 53.77
C LYS A 67 29.31 0.31 54.60
N ALA A 68 29.86 1.53 54.56
CA ALA A 68 31.02 1.93 55.36
C ALA A 68 30.67 2.35 56.80
N ALA A 69 29.43 2.76 57.06
CA ALA A 69 28.96 3.22 58.37
C ALA A 69 28.48 2.09 59.31
N VAL A 70 28.78 0.83 58.98
CA VAL A 70 28.38 -0.36 59.75
C VAL A 70 28.90 -0.23 61.19
N GLY A 71 27.97 -0.22 62.16
CA GLY A 71 28.26 -0.07 63.59
C GLY A 71 27.87 1.29 64.19
N ASN A 72 27.60 2.33 63.39
CA ASN A 72 27.07 3.60 63.88
C ASN A 72 25.56 3.72 63.62
N THR A 73 24.74 3.43 64.63
CA THR A 73 23.27 3.38 64.55
C THR A 73 22.62 4.73 64.18
N LYS A 74 23.22 5.84 64.61
CA LYS A 74 22.70 7.19 64.30
C LYS A 74 22.96 7.57 62.83
N LYS A 75 24.20 7.38 62.36
CA LYS A 75 24.60 7.71 60.99
C LYS A 75 23.89 6.84 59.95
N THR A 76 23.69 5.55 60.25
CA THR A 76 22.93 4.62 59.38
C THR A 76 21.47 5.04 59.24
N ALA A 77 20.80 5.40 60.35
CA ALA A 77 19.42 5.90 60.31
C ALA A 77 19.26 7.20 59.50
N GLU A 78 20.23 8.14 59.60
CA GLU A 78 20.24 9.39 58.82
C GLU A 78 20.41 9.13 57.31
N LEU A 79 21.33 8.23 56.93
CA LEU A 79 21.56 7.85 55.54
C LEU A 79 20.34 7.14 54.92
N GLU A 80 19.70 6.23 55.68
CA GLU A 80 18.47 5.55 55.26
C GLU A 80 17.30 6.53 55.10
N ALA A 81 17.13 7.48 56.02
CA ALA A 81 16.10 8.51 55.92
C ALA A 81 16.29 9.37 54.66
N THR A 82 17.55 9.69 54.33
CA THR A 82 17.92 10.44 53.12
C THR A 82 17.60 9.63 51.85
N LEU A 83 17.98 8.36 51.81
CA LEU A 83 17.66 7.46 50.70
C LEU A 83 16.14 7.35 50.47
N ARG A 84 15.36 7.13 51.53
CA ARG A 84 13.89 7.07 51.46
C ARG A 84 13.28 8.38 50.95
N LYS A 85 13.85 9.53 51.33
CA LYS A 85 13.40 10.84 50.82
C LYS A 85 13.62 10.94 49.31
N ILE A 86 14.79 10.55 48.81
CA ILE A 86 15.10 10.56 47.38
C ILE A 86 14.17 9.59 46.63
N GLU A 87 13.97 8.37 47.12
CA GLU A 87 13.07 7.38 46.51
C GLU A 87 11.62 7.86 46.41
N ARG A 88 11.12 8.52 47.47
CA ARG A 88 9.78 9.12 47.47
C ARG A 88 9.70 10.25 46.44
N GLN A 89 10.70 11.12 46.37
CA GLN A 89 10.75 12.22 45.39
C GLN A 89 10.85 11.70 43.95
N ASP A 90 11.60 10.63 43.71
CA ASP A 90 11.70 9.99 42.39
C ASP A 90 10.37 9.39 41.95
N SER A 91 9.67 8.72 42.87
CA SER A 91 8.36 8.12 42.59
C SER A 91 7.34 9.19 42.20
N LEU A 92 7.30 10.31 42.93
CA LEU A 92 6.42 11.45 42.62
C LEU A 92 6.78 12.11 41.28
N ARG A 93 8.07 12.28 40.99
CA ARG A 93 8.55 12.83 39.71
C ARG A 93 8.16 11.94 38.53
N LYS A 94 8.31 10.62 38.65
CA LYS A 94 7.92 9.69 37.58
C LYS A 94 6.42 9.80 37.25
N VAL A 95 5.57 9.94 38.27
CA VAL A 95 4.13 10.16 38.07
C VAL A 95 3.86 11.50 37.39
N ALA A 96 4.56 12.58 37.78
CA ALA A 96 4.43 13.88 37.14
C ALA A 96 4.88 13.86 35.66
N GLN A 97 6.01 13.20 35.37
CA GLN A 97 6.53 13.03 34.01
C GLN A 97 5.54 12.29 33.11
N LEU A 98 4.97 11.19 33.59
CA LEU A 98 3.97 10.43 32.83
C LEU A 98 2.74 11.28 32.51
N LYS A 99 2.24 12.03 33.49
CA LYS A 99 1.09 12.94 33.29
C LYS A 99 1.41 14.04 32.28
N GLU A 100 2.62 14.57 32.30
CA GLU A 100 3.05 15.60 31.35
C GLU A 100 3.25 15.04 29.94
N ILE A 101 3.79 13.83 29.79
CA ILE A 101 3.85 13.16 28.49
C ILE A 101 2.44 12.93 27.93
N GLU A 102 1.49 12.52 28.76
CA GLU A 102 0.09 12.34 28.36
C GLU A 102 -0.57 13.65 27.94
N SER A 103 -0.22 14.78 28.55
CA SER A 103 -0.73 16.09 28.16
C SER A 103 -0.14 16.50 26.80
N LEU A 104 1.18 16.36 26.63
CA LEU A 104 1.89 16.66 25.39
C LEU A 104 1.39 15.82 24.21
N LYS A 105 1.14 14.52 24.43
CA LYS A 105 0.61 13.64 23.37
C LYS A 105 -0.72 14.11 22.77
N LYS A 106 -1.51 14.91 23.51
CA LYS A 106 -2.79 15.42 23.02
C LYS A 106 -2.62 16.62 22.09
N THR A 107 -1.53 17.37 22.22
CA THR A 107 -1.31 18.63 21.50
C THR A 107 -0.19 18.55 20.47
N THR A 108 0.78 17.64 20.65
CA THR A 108 1.96 17.53 19.80
C THR A 108 1.66 16.82 18.48
N LYS A 109 1.99 17.49 17.38
CA LYS A 109 1.93 16.92 16.04
C LYS A 109 3.20 16.11 15.74
N GLY A 110 3.01 14.88 15.24
CA GLY A 110 4.10 14.05 14.71
C GLY A 110 4.47 14.43 13.28
N PHE A 111 5.77 14.41 12.97
CA PHE A 111 6.31 14.67 11.64
C PHE A 111 6.87 13.37 11.02
N PRO A 112 6.46 13.01 9.79
CA PRO A 112 6.84 11.75 9.19
C PRO A 112 8.29 11.76 8.70
N VAL A 113 8.98 10.64 8.90
CA VAL A 113 10.22 10.30 8.20
C VAL A 113 9.84 9.47 6.99
N VAL A 114 10.24 9.91 5.80
CA VAL A 114 9.78 9.37 4.52
C VAL A 114 10.95 8.89 3.68
N LEU A 115 10.76 7.75 3.00
CA LEU A 115 11.60 7.30 1.90
C LEU A 115 10.73 7.21 0.65
N ASN A 116 11.02 8.02 -0.36
CA ASN A 116 10.19 8.17 -1.55
C ASN A 116 8.74 8.56 -1.22
N VAL A 117 7.79 7.61 -1.27
CA VAL A 117 6.36 7.84 -0.98
C VAL A 117 5.96 7.25 0.39
N ASP A 118 6.78 6.35 0.94
CA ASP A 118 6.44 5.60 2.14
C ASP A 118 6.93 6.28 3.40
N THR A 119 6.03 6.35 4.40
CA THR A 119 6.36 6.84 5.74
C THR A 119 6.89 5.70 6.59
N LEU A 120 8.10 5.85 7.11
CA LEU A 120 8.78 4.85 7.94
C LEU A 120 8.33 4.93 9.40
N PHE A 121 8.34 6.13 9.98
CA PHE A 121 7.93 6.40 11.36
C PHE A 121 7.74 7.91 11.59
N TYR A 122 7.27 8.31 12.78
CA TYR A 122 7.03 9.71 13.14
C TYR A 122 7.98 10.19 14.23
N ILE A 123 8.40 11.44 14.14
CA ILE A 123 9.18 12.18 15.13
C ILE A 123 8.27 13.22 15.80
N TYR A 124 8.34 13.30 17.14
CA TYR A 124 7.48 14.18 17.94
C TYR A 124 8.27 15.19 18.76
N THR A 125 9.56 14.96 18.95
CA THR A 125 10.42 15.64 19.91
C THR A 125 11.58 16.32 19.18
N ARG A 126 12.03 17.45 19.72
CA ARG A 126 13.18 18.17 19.18
C ARG A 126 14.50 17.47 19.52
N THR A 127 15.59 17.81 18.85
CA THR A 127 16.93 17.35 19.23
C THR A 127 17.97 18.43 18.96
N GLY A 128 18.67 18.86 20.01
CA GLY A 128 19.60 19.99 19.92
C GLY A 128 18.86 21.24 19.45
N SER A 129 19.38 21.87 18.39
CA SER A 129 18.80 23.03 17.74
C SER A 129 17.72 22.73 16.70
N PHE A 130 17.49 21.44 16.35
CA PHE A 130 16.50 21.05 15.35
C PHE A 130 15.14 20.85 16.02
N ASP A 131 14.10 21.49 15.48
CA ASP A 131 12.72 21.17 15.84
C ASP A 131 12.31 19.77 15.35
N ALA A 132 11.15 19.26 15.77
CA ALA A 132 10.70 17.92 15.40
C ALA A 132 10.50 17.75 13.86
N LYS A 133 10.14 18.82 13.15
CA LYS A 133 9.90 18.82 11.71
C LYS A 133 11.21 18.78 10.93
N GLU A 134 12.11 19.71 11.25
CA GLU A 134 13.46 19.80 10.69
C GLU A 134 14.24 18.51 10.96
N ARG A 135 14.10 17.95 12.16
CA ARG A 135 14.68 16.65 12.51
C ARG A 135 14.14 15.53 11.62
N ALA A 136 12.81 15.42 11.46
CA ALA A 136 12.21 14.39 10.60
C ALA A 136 12.67 14.52 9.14
N GLN A 137 12.74 15.76 8.64
CA GLN A 137 13.21 16.04 7.28
C GLN A 137 14.70 15.69 7.10
N ALA A 138 15.56 16.10 8.02
CA ALA A 138 16.99 15.77 7.98
C ALA A 138 17.25 14.26 8.05
N ILE A 139 16.45 13.51 8.82
CA ILE A 139 16.52 12.04 8.85
C ILE A 139 16.10 11.47 7.50
N SER A 140 14.98 11.94 6.93
CA SER A 140 14.47 11.50 5.62
C SER A 140 15.52 11.70 4.52
N ASP A 141 16.15 12.86 4.47
CA ASP A 141 17.19 13.19 3.49
C ASP A 141 18.42 12.27 3.63
N LYS A 142 18.83 11.95 4.86
CA LYS A 142 19.92 11.01 5.10
C LYS A 142 19.56 9.59 4.68
N ILE A 143 18.34 9.12 4.98
CA ILE A 143 17.87 7.80 4.54
C ILE A 143 17.82 7.72 3.01
N LYS A 144 17.35 8.79 2.34
CA LYS A 144 17.38 8.88 0.87
C LYS A 144 18.80 8.75 0.30
N ARG A 145 19.79 9.43 0.89
CA ARG A 145 21.20 9.28 0.47
C ARG A 145 21.73 7.85 0.65
N ILE A 146 21.28 7.15 1.69
CA ILE A 146 21.63 5.74 1.93
C ILE A 146 21.00 4.85 0.87
N TYR A 147 19.72 5.10 0.54
CA TYR A 147 19.01 4.42 -0.53
C TYR A 147 19.71 4.62 -1.89
N GLU A 148 20.19 5.82 -2.19
CA GLU A 148 20.88 6.17 -3.44
C GLU A 148 22.34 5.67 -3.52
N ASP A 149 22.94 5.25 -2.39
CA ASP A 149 24.33 4.80 -2.35
C ASP A 149 24.53 3.48 -3.12
N ALA A 150 25.28 3.51 -4.22
CA ALA A 150 25.56 2.33 -5.03
C ALA A 150 26.17 1.16 -4.23
N PHE A 151 26.91 1.45 -3.16
CA PHE A 151 27.60 0.47 -2.31
C PHE A 151 26.90 0.21 -0.97
N TYR A 152 25.59 0.45 -0.89
CA TYR A 152 24.81 0.12 0.29
C TYR A 152 24.90 -1.37 0.65
N ASN A 153 25.10 -1.63 1.94
CA ASN A 153 24.97 -2.95 2.55
C ASN A 153 24.14 -2.80 3.84
N PRO A 154 23.12 -3.63 4.09
CA PRO A 154 22.36 -3.61 5.35
C PRO A 154 23.23 -3.64 6.62
N ASP A 155 24.38 -4.33 6.60
CA ASP A 155 25.29 -4.43 7.74
C ASP A 155 26.16 -3.19 7.97
N SER A 156 26.12 -2.23 7.04
CA SER A 156 26.74 -0.92 7.22
C SER A 156 25.87 0.05 8.03
N LEU A 157 24.60 -0.28 8.29
CA LEU A 157 23.75 0.39 9.27
C LEU A 157 23.85 -0.31 10.63
N ARG A 158 24.29 0.43 11.65
CA ARG A 158 24.54 -0.09 13.00
C ARG A 158 24.10 0.90 14.07
N ILE A 159 23.83 0.39 15.25
CA ILE A 159 23.60 1.21 16.44
C ILE A 159 24.94 1.40 17.16
N ASN A 160 25.27 2.65 17.46
CA ASN A 160 26.34 3.01 18.36
C ASN A 160 25.72 3.62 19.62
N SER A 161 26.22 3.24 20.79
CA SER A 161 25.70 3.78 22.05
C SER A 161 26.69 4.79 22.61
N LEU A 162 26.25 6.03 22.81
CA LEU A 162 27.04 7.09 23.40
C LEU A 162 26.29 7.67 24.59
N ASN A 163 26.75 7.34 25.80
CA ASN A 163 26.07 7.64 27.05
C ASN A 163 24.64 7.05 27.04
N ASP A 164 23.61 7.85 27.34
CA ASP A 164 22.20 7.45 27.32
C ASP A 164 21.57 7.52 25.91
N ASN A 165 22.29 8.07 24.93
CA ASN A 165 21.81 8.21 23.57
C ASN A 165 22.28 7.04 22.69
N HIS A 166 21.43 6.65 21.73
CA HIS A 166 21.80 5.65 20.73
C HIS A 166 21.73 6.25 19.34
N ASP A 167 22.83 6.16 18.61
CA ASP A 167 22.95 6.67 17.25
C ASP A 167 22.79 5.53 16.26
N ILE A 168 21.94 5.70 15.26
CA ILE A 168 21.96 4.89 14.06
C ILE A 168 22.99 5.51 13.12
N ILE A 169 24.07 4.78 12.88
CA ILE A 169 25.19 5.21 12.05
C ILE A 169 25.20 4.39 10.76
N TYR A 170 25.40 5.10 9.65
CA TYR A 170 25.71 4.52 8.36
C TYR A 170 27.21 4.59 8.09
N LYS A 171 27.81 3.44 7.79
CA LYS A 171 29.26 3.25 7.63
C LYS A 171 29.98 3.70 8.92
N LYS A 172 30.91 4.66 8.84
CA LYS A 172 31.73 5.11 9.97
C LYS A 172 31.54 6.59 10.35
N ASN A 173 30.82 7.35 9.55
CA ASN A 173 30.87 8.82 9.62
C ASN A 173 29.50 9.50 9.51
N LEU A 174 28.45 8.81 9.04
CA LEU A 174 27.13 9.41 8.88
C LEU A 174 26.20 8.99 10.01
N ILE A 175 25.96 9.89 10.97
CA ILE A 175 24.90 9.71 11.95
C ILE A 175 23.56 9.98 11.27
N VAL A 176 22.77 8.93 11.07
CA VAL A 176 21.45 8.98 10.44
C VAL A 176 20.47 9.63 11.39
N LEU A 177 20.34 9.08 12.59
CA LEU A 177 19.48 9.61 13.65
C LEU A 177 20.05 9.28 15.03
N THR A 178 19.81 10.17 15.98
CA THR A 178 20.12 9.98 17.40
C THR A 178 18.81 9.80 18.15
N ILE A 179 18.69 8.71 18.90
CA ILE A 179 17.58 8.44 19.81
C ILE A 179 17.97 9.01 21.17
N ALA A 180 17.24 10.03 21.60
CA ALA A 180 17.40 10.69 22.90
C ALA A 180 16.38 10.15 23.91
N ASN A 181 16.62 10.43 25.20
CA ASN A 181 15.74 10.01 26.30
C ASN A 181 14.27 10.42 26.12
N LEU A 182 14.01 11.61 25.57
CA LEU A 182 12.64 12.06 25.28
C LEU A 182 11.93 11.15 24.25
N ASP A 183 12.65 10.58 23.29
CA ASP A 183 12.07 9.68 22.30
C ASP A 183 11.59 8.38 22.94
N GLY A 184 12.44 7.75 23.77
CA GLY A 184 12.09 6.54 24.51
C GLY A 184 10.90 6.79 25.43
N LEU A 185 10.93 7.88 26.19
CA LEU A 185 9.81 8.30 27.06
C LEU A 185 8.51 8.51 26.28
N TRP A 186 8.57 9.13 25.11
CA TRP A 186 7.39 9.36 24.26
C TRP A 186 6.68 8.05 23.92
N PHE A 187 7.42 7.00 23.60
CA PHE A 187 6.86 5.69 23.25
C PHE A 187 6.77 4.71 24.42
N GLY A 188 7.20 5.11 25.63
CA GLY A 188 7.29 4.21 26.79
C GLY A 188 8.26 3.05 26.57
N LYS A 189 9.29 3.24 25.73
CA LYS A 189 10.29 2.23 25.38
C LYS A 189 11.67 2.64 25.91
N SER A 190 12.55 1.66 26.10
CA SER A 190 13.97 1.99 26.27
C SER A 190 14.53 2.56 24.96
N ASN A 191 15.51 3.46 25.06
CA ASN A 191 16.09 4.08 23.87
C ASN A 191 16.73 3.03 22.94
N ILE A 192 17.35 1.98 23.49
CA ILE A 192 17.91 0.88 22.71
C ILE A 192 16.84 0.05 21.99
N ALA A 193 15.68 -0.19 22.61
CA ALA A 193 14.58 -0.89 21.95
C ALA A 193 14.03 -0.06 20.79
N LEU A 194 13.84 1.24 21.01
CA LEU A 194 13.39 2.16 19.96
C LEU A 194 14.41 2.28 18.81
N ALA A 195 15.70 2.33 19.14
CA ALA A 195 16.77 2.35 18.14
C ALA A 195 16.76 1.09 17.27
N ASN A 196 16.55 -0.09 17.87
CA ASN A 196 16.44 -1.35 17.13
C ASN A 196 15.21 -1.39 16.23
N ASP A 197 14.06 -0.90 16.69
CA ASP A 197 12.85 -0.80 15.87
C ASP A 197 13.09 0.09 14.66
N TYR A 198 13.63 1.29 14.86
CA TYR A 198 13.95 2.20 13.76
C TYR A 198 15.02 1.64 12.82
N LEU A 199 16.07 1.01 13.35
CA LEU A 199 17.10 0.37 12.53
C LEU A 199 16.49 -0.70 11.62
N LYS A 200 15.62 -1.56 12.18
CA LYS A 200 14.94 -2.62 11.45
C LYS A 200 14.05 -2.03 10.35
N THR A 201 13.22 -1.03 10.68
CA THR A 201 12.35 -0.36 9.70
C THR A 201 13.18 0.25 8.57
N ILE A 202 14.26 0.99 8.87
CA ILE A 202 15.11 1.60 7.85
C ILE A 202 15.76 0.53 6.96
N LYS A 203 16.31 -0.55 7.54
CA LYS A 203 16.94 -1.63 6.75
C LYS A 203 15.93 -2.29 5.81
N ASN A 204 14.74 -2.60 6.31
CA ASN A 204 13.70 -3.26 5.52
C ASN A 204 13.22 -2.36 4.40
N SER A 205 12.84 -1.11 4.69
CA SER A 205 12.35 -0.18 3.67
C SER A 205 13.40 0.12 2.60
N VAL A 206 14.66 0.34 2.97
CA VAL A 206 15.73 0.55 1.97
C VAL A 206 15.96 -0.71 1.13
N ALA A 207 15.92 -1.90 1.72
CA ALA A 207 16.10 -3.15 0.99
C ALA A 207 14.94 -3.42 0.02
N GLU A 208 13.70 -3.22 0.46
CA GLU A 208 12.48 -3.39 -0.34
C GLU A 208 12.47 -2.41 -1.52
N GLU A 209 12.72 -1.13 -1.26
CA GLU A 209 12.78 -0.09 -2.31
C GLU A 209 13.88 -0.34 -3.34
N ARG A 210 15.05 -0.83 -2.91
CA ARG A 210 16.14 -1.17 -3.84
C ARG A 210 15.84 -2.44 -4.63
N GLN A 211 15.16 -3.42 -4.03
CA GLN A 211 14.74 -4.61 -4.76
C GLN A 211 13.68 -4.26 -5.81
N SER A 212 12.69 -3.43 -5.47
CA SER A 212 11.66 -3.02 -6.42
C SER A 212 12.26 -2.26 -7.62
N HIS A 213 13.28 -1.43 -7.40
CA HIS A 213 13.95 -0.61 -8.42
C HIS A 213 15.24 -1.20 -9.01
N SER A 214 15.63 -2.43 -8.65
CA SER A 214 16.86 -3.04 -9.17
C SER A 214 16.79 -3.28 -10.69
N LEU A 215 17.85 -2.93 -11.43
CA LEU A 215 17.96 -3.13 -12.88
C LEU A 215 17.71 -4.59 -13.30
N ILE A 216 18.16 -5.56 -12.49
CA ILE A 216 17.92 -6.99 -12.77
C ILE A 216 16.43 -7.34 -12.68
N ASN A 217 15.70 -6.73 -11.75
CA ASN A 217 14.28 -6.94 -11.60
C ASN A 217 13.50 -6.26 -12.72
N TRP A 218 13.91 -5.06 -13.15
CA TRP A 218 13.40 -4.44 -14.37
C TRP A 218 13.61 -5.32 -15.60
N LEU A 219 14.81 -5.91 -15.77
CA LEU A 219 15.08 -6.80 -16.90
C LEU A 219 14.22 -8.07 -16.85
N LYS A 220 14.03 -8.68 -15.68
CA LYS A 220 13.10 -9.81 -15.47
C LYS A 220 11.66 -9.43 -15.82
N ARG A 221 11.18 -8.26 -15.37
CA ARG A 221 9.82 -7.76 -15.64
C ARG A 221 9.61 -7.52 -17.13
N ILE A 222 10.59 -6.92 -17.83
CA ILE A 222 10.58 -6.74 -19.29
C ILE A 222 10.55 -8.10 -20.00
N GLY A 223 11.40 -9.04 -19.58
CA GLY A 223 11.44 -10.40 -20.15
C GLY A 223 10.11 -11.15 -19.99
N LEU A 224 9.51 -11.10 -18.79
CA LEU A 224 8.21 -11.73 -18.51
C LEU A 224 7.08 -11.06 -19.30
N SER A 225 7.10 -9.73 -19.43
CA SER A 225 6.13 -8.98 -20.23
C SER A 225 6.21 -9.36 -21.71
N LEU A 226 7.43 -9.49 -22.25
CA LEU A 226 7.64 -9.91 -23.63
C LEU A 226 7.17 -11.35 -23.87
N LEU A 227 7.36 -12.24 -22.89
CA LEU A 227 6.80 -13.60 -22.93
C LEU A 227 5.26 -13.58 -22.97
N ILE A 228 4.61 -12.76 -22.14
CA ILE A 228 3.14 -12.62 -22.18
C ILE A 228 2.67 -12.09 -23.53
N VAL A 229 3.33 -11.06 -24.09
CA VAL A 229 3.01 -10.56 -25.42
C VAL A 229 3.14 -11.65 -26.47
N LEU A 230 4.19 -12.48 -26.41
CA LEU A 230 4.39 -13.60 -27.30
C LEU A 230 3.25 -14.64 -27.19
N VAL A 231 2.82 -14.95 -25.96
CA VAL A 231 1.68 -15.84 -25.69
C VAL A 231 0.37 -15.26 -26.25
N ILE A 232 0.11 -13.96 -26.07
CA ILE A 232 -1.07 -13.27 -26.64
C ILE A 232 -1.05 -13.37 -28.16
N VAL A 233 0.09 -13.07 -28.81
CA VAL A 233 0.23 -13.17 -30.27
C VAL A 233 -0.03 -14.59 -30.74
N CYS A 234 0.44 -15.60 -30.00
CA CYS A 234 0.17 -17.01 -30.27
C CYS A 234 -1.35 -17.31 -30.22
N PHE A 235 -2.03 -16.89 -29.15
CA PHE A 235 -3.48 -17.06 -29.02
C PHE A 235 -4.26 -16.38 -30.14
N ILE A 236 -3.89 -15.14 -30.49
CA ILE A 236 -4.51 -14.41 -31.61
C ILE A 236 -4.34 -15.18 -32.92
N LYS A 237 -3.16 -15.76 -33.18
CA LYS A 237 -2.94 -16.61 -34.37
C LYS A 237 -3.81 -17.86 -34.36
N ILE A 238 -3.91 -18.56 -33.22
CA ILE A 238 -4.76 -19.75 -33.06
C ILE A 238 -6.23 -19.41 -33.30
N ILE A 239 -6.71 -18.30 -32.74
CA ILE A 239 -8.10 -17.83 -32.94
C ILE A 239 -8.34 -17.48 -34.40
N ASN A 240 -7.43 -16.73 -35.03
CA ASN A 240 -7.54 -16.43 -36.45
C ASN A 240 -7.63 -17.71 -37.31
N TYR A 241 -6.86 -18.74 -36.96
CA TYR A 241 -6.91 -20.04 -37.61
C TYR A 241 -8.27 -20.75 -37.38
N LEU A 242 -8.74 -20.84 -36.13
CA LEU A 242 -10.00 -21.47 -35.77
C LEU A 242 -11.20 -20.79 -36.46
N PHE A 243 -11.28 -19.47 -36.42
CA PHE A 243 -12.38 -18.72 -37.03
C PHE A 243 -12.36 -18.74 -38.56
N ARG A 244 -11.18 -18.93 -39.17
CA ARG A 244 -11.06 -19.21 -40.60
C ARG A 244 -11.59 -20.62 -40.92
N LYS A 245 -11.28 -21.61 -40.08
CA LYS A 245 -11.78 -22.98 -40.24
C LYS A 245 -13.30 -23.04 -40.08
N THR A 246 -13.89 -22.33 -39.12
CA THR A 246 -15.35 -22.25 -38.96
C THR A 246 -16.01 -21.53 -40.13
N ALA A 247 -15.43 -20.42 -40.61
CA ALA A 247 -15.92 -19.73 -41.80
C ALA A 247 -15.93 -20.65 -43.03
N ASN A 248 -14.83 -21.37 -43.28
CA ASN A 248 -14.75 -22.34 -44.37
C ASN A 248 -15.74 -23.50 -44.19
N TYR A 249 -15.94 -23.98 -42.96
CA TYR A 249 -16.94 -25.01 -42.67
C TYR A 249 -18.35 -24.54 -43.03
N ILE A 250 -18.71 -23.29 -42.69
CA ILE A 250 -20.01 -22.67 -43.04
C ILE A 250 -20.18 -22.61 -44.56
N ILE A 251 -19.14 -22.22 -45.29
CA ILE A 251 -19.17 -22.09 -46.76
C ILE A 251 -19.29 -23.47 -47.44
N HIS A 252 -18.57 -24.48 -46.94
CA HIS A 252 -18.58 -25.84 -47.53
C HIS A 252 -19.83 -26.65 -47.19
N HIS A 253 -20.50 -26.38 -46.06
CA HIS A 253 -21.73 -27.08 -45.65
C HIS A 253 -23.00 -26.30 -46.04
N LYS A 254 -23.04 -25.77 -47.28
CA LYS A 254 -24.23 -25.13 -47.87
C LYS A 254 -25.47 -26.02 -47.83
N ALA A 255 -25.30 -27.34 -47.92
CA ALA A 255 -26.38 -28.33 -47.87
C ALA A 255 -27.20 -28.29 -46.56
N LEU A 256 -26.64 -27.84 -45.42
CA LEU A 256 -27.42 -27.64 -44.19
C LEU A 256 -28.42 -26.47 -44.31
N PHE A 257 -28.20 -25.55 -45.25
CA PHE A 257 -29.02 -24.36 -45.51
C PHE A 257 -29.75 -24.42 -46.85
N GLU A 258 -29.63 -25.51 -47.63
CA GLU A 258 -30.34 -25.72 -48.90
C GLU A 258 -31.84 -25.87 -48.70
N ASN A 259 -32.24 -26.44 -47.56
CA ASN A 259 -33.60 -26.37 -47.06
C ASN A 259 -33.78 -25.05 -46.31
N GLY A 260 -33.75 -23.91 -47.02
CA GLY A 260 -34.14 -22.62 -46.44
C GLY A 260 -35.46 -22.80 -45.65
N LEU A 261 -35.65 -22.05 -44.55
CA LEU A 261 -36.84 -22.15 -43.70
C LEU A 261 -38.11 -21.99 -44.54
N ARG A 262 -38.69 -23.12 -44.97
CA ARG A 262 -39.92 -23.16 -45.77
C ARG A 262 -41.10 -23.13 -44.82
N VAL A 263 -41.58 -21.93 -44.52
CA VAL A 263 -42.90 -21.74 -43.92
C VAL A 263 -43.90 -21.54 -45.05
N LYS A 264 -44.74 -22.56 -45.30
CA LYS A 264 -45.98 -22.51 -46.11
C LYS A 264 -45.99 -21.59 -47.36
N LYS A 265 -45.14 -21.89 -48.34
CA LYS A 265 -45.17 -21.40 -49.75
C LYS A 265 -44.57 -20.02 -50.06
N THR A 266 -43.81 -19.39 -49.17
CA THR A 266 -42.99 -18.22 -49.53
C THR A 266 -41.54 -18.39 -49.08
N GLN A 267 -40.60 -18.06 -49.97
CA GLN A 267 -39.16 -18.14 -49.71
C GLN A 267 -38.71 -16.80 -49.11
N ILE A 268 -38.84 -16.65 -47.79
CA ILE A 268 -38.66 -15.36 -47.10
C ILE A 268 -37.16 -15.01 -46.92
N LEU A 269 -36.28 -16.02 -46.82
CA LEU A 269 -34.82 -15.84 -46.80
C LEU A 269 -34.14 -16.81 -47.79
N THR A 270 -33.40 -16.28 -48.76
CA THR A 270 -32.55 -17.06 -49.67
C THR A 270 -31.34 -17.62 -48.91
N SER A 271 -30.91 -18.85 -49.23
CA SER A 271 -29.76 -19.53 -48.59
C SER A 271 -28.48 -18.68 -48.55
N THR A 272 -28.28 -17.83 -49.57
CA THR A 272 -27.17 -16.86 -49.67
C THR A 272 -27.22 -15.75 -48.61
N TYR A 273 -28.40 -15.32 -48.18
CA TYR A 273 -28.56 -14.30 -47.14
C TYR A 273 -28.27 -14.87 -45.74
N LEU A 274 -28.70 -16.12 -45.50
CA LEU A 274 -28.40 -16.85 -44.26
C LEU A 274 -26.89 -17.08 -44.09
N GLU A 275 -26.21 -17.56 -45.13
CA GLU A 275 -24.75 -17.73 -45.14
C GLU A 275 -24.03 -16.42 -44.76
N GLY A 276 -24.43 -15.30 -45.37
CA GLY A 276 -23.87 -13.98 -45.07
C GLY A 276 -24.09 -13.54 -43.62
N ILE A 277 -25.24 -13.86 -43.02
CA ILE A 277 -25.51 -13.59 -41.60
C ILE A 277 -24.58 -14.42 -40.71
N PHE A 278 -24.45 -15.73 -40.94
CA PHE A 278 -23.59 -16.60 -40.13
C PHE A 278 -22.11 -16.19 -40.22
N LEU A 279 -21.63 -15.81 -41.40
CA LEU A 279 -20.26 -15.31 -41.58
C LEU A 279 -20.03 -13.97 -40.87
N LYS A 280 -21.01 -13.06 -40.87
CA LYS A 280 -20.96 -11.82 -40.08
C LYS A 280 -20.94 -12.11 -38.59
N ILE A 281 -21.82 -12.99 -38.09
CA ILE A 281 -21.85 -13.40 -36.69
C ILE A 281 -20.50 -14.02 -36.29
N ASN A 282 -19.95 -14.95 -37.10
CA ASN A 282 -18.64 -15.55 -36.86
C ASN A 282 -17.53 -14.49 -36.77
N SER A 283 -17.59 -13.45 -37.62
CA SER A 283 -16.63 -12.34 -37.60
C SER A 283 -16.79 -11.44 -36.38
N VAL A 284 -18.02 -11.15 -35.96
CA VAL A 284 -18.30 -10.36 -34.74
C VAL A 284 -17.83 -11.12 -33.50
N ILE A 285 -18.15 -12.41 -33.40
CA ILE A 285 -17.70 -13.27 -32.29
C ILE A 285 -16.17 -13.32 -32.25
N LYS A 286 -15.50 -13.46 -33.41
CA LYS A 286 -14.04 -13.41 -33.49
C LYS A 286 -13.47 -12.13 -32.87
N ILE A 287 -14.02 -10.97 -33.21
CA ILE A 287 -13.57 -9.68 -32.68
C ILE A 287 -13.78 -9.64 -31.16
N ILE A 288 -14.96 -10.05 -30.68
CA ILE A 288 -15.28 -10.10 -29.24
C ILE A 288 -14.28 -10.99 -28.50
N VAL A 289 -13.96 -12.17 -29.02
CA VAL A 289 -12.99 -13.10 -28.40
C VAL A 289 -11.58 -12.51 -28.37
N ILE A 290 -11.14 -11.85 -29.45
CA ILE A 290 -9.82 -11.19 -29.48
C ILE A 290 -9.75 -10.07 -28.45
N VAL A 291 -10.77 -9.19 -28.41
CA VAL A 291 -10.85 -8.08 -27.44
C VAL A 291 -10.86 -8.63 -26.02
N LEU A 292 -11.61 -9.71 -25.77
CA LEU A 292 -11.67 -10.36 -24.46
C LEU A 292 -10.30 -10.89 -24.01
N ILE A 293 -9.52 -11.50 -24.90
CA ILE A 293 -8.17 -11.99 -24.58
C ILE A 293 -7.21 -10.83 -24.29
N ILE A 294 -7.23 -9.80 -25.12
CA ILE A 294 -6.38 -8.61 -24.89
C ILE A 294 -6.74 -8.01 -23.53
N TYR A 295 -8.03 -7.85 -23.25
CA TYR A 295 -8.50 -7.33 -21.98
C TYR A 295 -8.08 -8.21 -20.79
N LEU A 296 -8.24 -9.54 -20.88
CA LEU A 296 -7.81 -10.50 -19.85
C LEU A 296 -6.30 -10.52 -19.63
N SER A 297 -5.52 -10.12 -20.63
CA SER A 297 -4.07 -10.05 -20.51
C SER A 297 -3.56 -8.80 -19.78
N LEU A 298 -4.37 -7.73 -19.72
CA LEU A 298 -3.98 -6.48 -19.04
C LEU A 298 -3.72 -6.67 -17.54
N PRO A 299 -4.59 -7.33 -16.75
CA PRO A 299 -4.31 -7.62 -15.34
C PRO A 299 -3.02 -8.43 -15.15
N LEU A 300 -2.76 -9.40 -16.05
CA LEU A 300 -1.54 -10.20 -16.03
C LEU A 300 -0.29 -9.35 -16.26
N LEU A 301 -0.32 -8.43 -17.23
CA LEU A 301 0.77 -7.48 -17.45
C LEU A 301 0.92 -6.51 -16.27
N PHE A 302 -0.16 -5.98 -15.72
CA PHE A 302 -0.12 -5.02 -14.62
C PHE A 302 0.37 -5.64 -13.31
N SER A 303 0.06 -6.91 -13.05
CA SER A 303 0.61 -7.64 -11.90
C SER A 303 2.14 -7.73 -11.89
N ILE A 304 2.79 -7.51 -13.04
CA ILE A 304 4.25 -7.58 -13.19
C ILE A 304 4.91 -6.23 -12.94
N PHE A 305 4.17 -5.11 -12.92
CA PHE A 305 4.73 -3.78 -12.69
C PHE A 305 4.19 -3.21 -11.38
N PRO A 306 5.06 -2.82 -10.43
CA PRO A 306 4.62 -2.37 -9.09
C PRO A 306 3.72 -1.14 -9.19
N GLU A 307 4.01 -0.25 -10.14
CA GLU A 307 3.23 0.97 -10.42
C GLU A 307 1.78 0.68 -10.83
N THR A 308 1.51 -0.46 -11.48
CA THR A 308 0.18 -0.79 -12.02
C THR A 308 -0.48 -1.97 -11.31
N GLU A 309 0.20 -2.62 -10.37
CA GLU A 309 -0.30 -3.79 -9.64
C GLU A 309 -1.65 -3.52 -8.98
N GLY A 310 -1.85 -2.31 -8.43
CA GLY A 310 -3.11 -1.89 -7.80
C GLY A 310 -4.34 -1.96 -8.72
N TRP A 311 -4.16 -1.86 -10.04
CA TRP A 311 -5.26 -1.96 -11.02
C TRP A 311 -5.66 -3.40 -11.34
N THR A 312 -4.78 -4.38 -11.09
CA THR A 312 -4.99 -5.80 -11.40
C THR A 312 -6.29 -6.31 -10.77
N ASN A 313 -6.48 -6.06 -9.48
CA ASN A 313 -7.65 -6.52 -8.73
C ASN A 313 -8.95 -5.88 -9.23
N THR A 314 -8.90 -4.60 -9.61
CA THR A 314 -10.07 -3.87 -10.12
C THR A 314 -10.52 -4.43 -11.47
N LEU A 315 -9.59 -4.62 -12.40
CA LEU A 315 -9.87 -5.18 -13.72
C LEU A 315 -10.37 -6.63 -13.65
N LEU A 316 -9.75 -7.45 -12.79
CA LEU A 316 -10.20 -8.83 -12.57
C LEU A 316 -11.63 -8.89 -12.03
N LYS A 317 -11.97 -8.03 -11.05
CA LYS A 317 -13.32 -7.96 -10.49
C LYS A 317 -14.39 -7.64 -11.53
N TRP A 318 -14.09 -6.75 -12.49
CA TRP A 318 -15.04 -6.39 -13.56
C TRP A 318 -15.43 -7.57 -14.45
N ILE A 319 -14.58 -8.59 -14.61
CA ILE A 319 -14.90 -9.82 -15.37
C ILE A 319 -15.48 -10.91 -14.48
N LEU A 320 -14.80 -11.18 -13.37
CA LEU A 320 -15.11 -12.33 -12.51
C LEU A 320 -16.46 -12.17 -11.83
N SER A 321 -16.87 -10.94 -11.51
CA SER A 321 -18.17 -10.69 -10.88
C SER A 321 -19.34 -11.08 -11.80
N PRO A 322 -19.46 -10.54 -13.04
CA PRO A 322 -20.48 -11.00 -13.99
C PRO A 322 -20.41 -12.49 -14.30
N LEU A 323 -19.21 -13.04 -14.48
CA LEU A 323 -19.03 -14.46 -14.82
C LEU A 323 -19.48 -15.37 -13.66
N ARG A 324 -19.16 -15.01 -12.41
CA ARG A 324 -19.60 -15.74 -11.22
C ARG A 324 -21.12 -15.69 -11.06
N THR A 325 -21.74 -14.54 -11.32
CA THR A 325 -23.19 -14.38 -11.32
C THR A 325 -23.85 -15.24 -12.39
N ALA A 326 -23.33 -15.23 -13.62
CA ALA A 326 -23.84 -16.07 -14.71
C ALA A 326 -23.66 -17.57 -14.42
N GLY A 327 -22.50 -17.98 -13.89
CA GLY A 327 -22.24 -19.35 -13.48
C GLY A 327 -23.16 -19.81 -12.34
N ALA A 328 -23.39 -18.95 -11.35
CA ALA A 328 -24.35 -19.23 -10.28
C ALA A 328 -25.78 -19.37 -10.82
N ALA A 329 -26.21 -18.51 -11.76
CA ALA A 329 -27.51 -18.63 -12.41
C ALA A 329 -27.65 -19.94 -13.19
N PHE A 330 -26.60 -20.38 -13.91
CA PHE A 330 -26.60 -21.67 -14.61
C PHE A 330 -26.74 -22.85 -13.64
N VAL A 331 -26.01 -22.84 -12.52
CA VAL A 331 -26.10 -23.89 -11.51
C VAL A 331 -27.48 -23.90 -10.84
N ASN A 332 -28.03 -22.72 -10.53
CA ASN A 332 -29.36 -22.59 -9.95
C ASN A 332 -30.48 -23.05 -10.89
N TYR A 333 -30.22 -23.12 -12.21
CA TYR A 333 -31.17 -23.63 -13.20
C TYR A 333 -31.13 -25.16 -13.36
N LEU A 334 -30.10 -25.86 -12.86
CA LEU A 334 -30.02 -27.33 -12.94
C LEU A 334 -31.25 -28.06 -12.37
N PRO A 335 -31.84 -27.66 -11.22
CA PRO A 335 -33.06 -28.29 -10.69
C PRO A 335 -34.27 -28.17 -11.62
N ASP A 336 -34.47 -27.00 -12.23
CA ASP A 336 -35.57 -26.77 -13.18
C ASP A 336 -35.38 -27.60 -14.44
N LEU A 337 -34.15 -27.67 -14.96
CA LEU A 337 -33.81 -28.52 -16.10
C LEU A 337 -34.07 -30.01 -15.79
N PHE A 338 -33.70 -30.48 -14.60
CA PHE A 338 -33.99 -31.85 -14.17
C PHE A 338 -35.49 -32.12 -14.13
N THR A 339 -36.29 -31.18 -13.61
CA THR A 339 -37.75 -31.28 -13.57
C THR A 339 -38.33 -31.41 -14.98
N VAL A 340 -37.89 -30.57 -15.93
CA VAL A 340 -38.33 -30.62 -17.33
C VAL A 340 -37.97 -31.96 -17.98
N ILE A 341 -36.77 -32.49 -17.71
CA ILE A 341 -36.35 -33.81 -18.23
C ILE A 341 -37.26 -34.92 -17.68
N VAL A 342 -37.55 -34.93 -16.37
CA VAL A 342 -38.44 -35.91 -15.74
C VAL A 342 -39.85 -35.85 -16.34
N VAL A 343 -40.41 -34.65 -16.46
CA VAL A 343 -41.73 -34.43 -17.07
C VAL A 343 -41.75 -34.93 -18.52
N TYR A 344 -40.73 -34.62 -19.32
CA TYR A 344 -40.60 -35.12 -20.69
C TYR A 344 -40.64 -36.65 -20.74
N PHE A 345 -39.90 -37.33 -19.86
CA PHE A 345 -39.90 -38.80 -19.82
C PHE A 345 -41.27 -39.34 -19.38
N ILE A 346 -41.92 -38.78 -18.37
CA ILE A 346 -43.26 -39.19 -17.93
C ILE A 346 -44.25 -39.12 -19.11
N PHE A 347 -44.32 -37.98 -19.79
CA PHE A 347 -45.21 -37.81 -20.96
C PHE A 347 -44.84 -38.76 -22.10
N LYS A 348 -43.55 -38.94 -22.38
CA LYS A 348 -43.08 -39.87 -23.41
C LYS A 348 -43.51 -41.31 -23.12
N TYR A 349 -43.42 -41.76 -21.87
CA TYR A 349 -43.82 -43.11 -21.48
C TYR A 349 -45.35 -43.28 -21.45
N ILE A 350 -46.10 -42.29 -20.98
CA ILE A 350 -47.58 -42.31 -21.02
C ILE A 350 -48.09 -42.38 -22.46
N LEU A 351 -47.55 -41.55 -23.36
CA LEU A 351 -47.93 -41.57 -24.77
C LEU A 351 -47.53 -42.88 -25.45
N LYS A 352 -46.40 -43.48 -25.09
CA LYS A 352 -46.01 -44.80 -25.61
C LYS A 352 -46.91 -45.93 -25.10
N ALA A 353 -47.43 -45.82 -23.88
CA ALA A 353 -48.32 -46.82 -23.28
C ALA A 353 -49.77 -46.75 -23.79
N ASN A 354 -50.25 -45.56 -24.17
CA ASN A 354 -51.61 -45.38 -24.71
C ASN A 354 -51.73 -45.61 -26.22
N PHE A 355 -50.61 -45.66 -26.95
CA PHE A 355 -50.57 -45.90 -28.41
C PHE A 355 -49.89 -47.24 -28.78
N SER A 356 -49.68 -48.13 -27.81
CA SER A 356 -49.35 -49.54 -28.01
C SER A 356 -50.52 -50.39 -27.58
#